data_AF-A0A1G2MKL7-F1
#
_entry.id   AF-A0A1G2MKL7-F1
#
_cell.length_a   1.000
_cell.length_b   1.000
_cell.length_c   1.000
_cell.angle_alpha   90.00
_cell.angle_beta   90.00
_cell.angle_gamma   90.00
#
_symmetry.space_group_name_H-M   'P 1'
#
loop_
_entity.id
_entity.type
_entity.pdbx_description
1 polymer ?
#
loop_
_entity_poly.entity_id
_entity_poly.type
_entity_poly.pdbx_seq_one_letter_code
_entity_poly.pdbx_strand_id
1 'polypeptide(L)'
;MKNTMQKGSVRNIIFKEDNVWYAVALEFSIVIEGDSPEVASFNLQEAIVGYLESLRNSMVGGLRTDAILNQMPDPEYETLWQALEENKPIPSPYQIHSFGRLLLPA
;
A
#
# COMPACT_ATOMS: atom_id res chain seq x y z
N MET A 1 -4.60 13.55 -1.16
CA MET A 1 -6.02 13.42 -1.61
C MET A 1 -6.68 12.41 -0.70
N LYS A 2 -7.90 12.67 -0.17
CA LYS A 2 -8.60 11.69 0.68
C LYS A 2 -9.21 10.59 -0.21
N ASN A 3 -8.95 9.34 0.12
CA ASN A 3 -9.51 8.19 -0.60
C ASN A 3 -11.00 8.06 -0.33
N THR A 4 -11.72 7.72 -1.40
CA THR A 4 -13.16 7.44 -1.42
C THR A 4 -13.39 6.18 -2.26
N MET A 5 -14.59 5.63 -2.20
CA MET A 5 -14.93 4.44 -3.00
C MET A 5 -14.96 4.68 -4.51
N GLN A 6 -15.02 5.93 -4.97
CA GLN A 6 -15.04 6.24 -6.41
C GLN A 6 -13.69 6.75 -6.94
N LYS A 7 -12.83 7.25 -6.04
CA LYS A 7 -11.55 7.83 -6.42
C LYS A 7 -10.58 7.82 -5.24
N GLY A 8 -9.33 7.53 -5.55
CA GLY A 8 -8.27 7.51 -4.57
C GLY A 8 -6.95 7.14 -5.21
N SER A 9 -5.91 7.24 -4.40
CA SER A 9 -4.61 6.68 -4.71
C SER A 9 -3.96 6.22 -3.42
N VAL A 10 -3.25 5.11 -3.47
CA VAL A 10 -2.44 4.64 -2.34
C VAL A 10 -0.97 4.79 -2.65
N ARG A 11 -0.20 5.25 -1.67
CA ARG A 11 1.25 5.18 -1.71
C ARG A 11 1.65 3.72 -1.67
N ASN A 12 2.56 3.35 -2.56
CA ASN A 12 3.10 2.01 -2.65
C ASN A 12 4.62 2.03 -2.62
N ILE A 13 5.20 1.04 -1.95
CA ILE A 13 6.63 0.76 -1.92
C ILE A 13 6.81 -0.72 -2.20
N ILE A 14 7.69 -1.05 -3.14
CA ILE A 14 8.15 -2.40 -3.42
C ILE A 14 9.63 -2.46 -3.05
N PHE A 15 9.96 -3.33 -2.10
CA PHE A 15 11.31 -3.44 -1.58
C PHE A 15 11.63 -4.88 -1.23
N LYS A 16 12.93 -5.15 -1.11
CA LYS A 16 13.45 -6.39 -0.57
C LYS A 16 14.00 -6.14 0.82
N GLU A 17 13.65 -6.99 1.77
CA GLU A 17 14.31 -7.07 3.07
C GLU A 17 14.83 -8.49 3.23
N ASP A 18 16.13 -8.59 3.53
CA ASP A 18 16.90 -9.84 3.49
C ASP A 18 16.73 -10.60 2.16
N ASN A 19 15.89 -11.65 2.17
CA ASN A 19 15.61 -12.50 1.01
C ASN A 19 14.13 -12.54 0.61
N VAL A 20 13.29 -11.67 1.19
CA VAL A 20 11.85 -11.63 0.92
C VAL A 20 11.50 -10.32 0.22
N TRP A 21 10.64 -10.40 -0.80
CA TRP A 21 10.08 -9.22 -1.45
C TRP A 21 8.78 -8.82 -0.79
N TYR A 22 8.66 -7.52 -0.51
CA TYR A 22 7.47 -6.92 0.07
C TYR A 22 6.91 -5.86 -0.86
N ALA A 23 5.58 -5.78 -0.88
CA ALA A 23 4.83 -4.70 -1.50
C ALA A 23 3.84 -4.16 -0.47
N VAL A 24 3.88 -2.84 -0.25
CA VAL A 24 3.08 -2.17 0.79
C VAL A 24 2.13 -1.16 0.17
N ALA A 25 0.89 -1.11 0.64
CA ALA A 25 -0.05 -0.02 0.39
C ALA A 25 -0.35 0.72 1.70
N LEU A 26 0.19 1.93 1.84
CA LEU A 26 0.27 2.64 3.12
C LEU A 26 -1.10 3.01 3.68
N GLU A 27 -1.99 3.59 2.88
CA GLU A 27 -3.29 4.08 3.35
C GLU A 27 -4.29 2.97 3.70
N PHE A 28 -3.99 1.72 3.32
CA PHE A 28 -4.78 0.55 3.67
C PHE A 28 -4.08 -0.36 4.70
N SER A 29 -2.84 -0.01 5.08
CA SER A 29 -1.99 -0.84 5.95
C SER A 29 -1.89 -2.29 5.47
N ILE A 30 -1.79 -2.48 4.15
CA ILE A 30 -1.63 -3.79 3.52
C ILE A 30 -0.15 -4.01 3.23
N VAL A 31 0.38 -5.15 3.67
CA VAL A 31 1.73 -5.63 3.38
C VAL A 31 1.58 -7.02 2.77
N ILE A 32 2.23 -7.24 1.63
CA ILE A 32 2.19 -8.51 0.90
C ILE A 32 3.60 -8.96 0.60
N GLU A 33 3.86 -10.24 0.88
CA GLU A 33 5.09 -10.93 0.51
C GLU A 33 4.99 -11.55 -0.90
N GLY A 34 6.14 -11.71 -1.55
CA GLY A 34 6.25 -12.41 -2.82
C GLY A 34 7.65 -12.96 -3.07
N ASP A 35 7.74 -13.89 -4.03
CA ASP A 35 9.01 -14.50 -4.44
C ASP A 35 9.84 -13.57 -5.34
N SER A 36 9.20 -12.59 -5.97
CA SER A 36 9.81 -11.58 -6.85
C SER A 36 9.11 -10.22 -6.66
N PRO A 37 9.72 -9.10 -7.09
CA PRO A 37 9.08 -7.80 -6.99
C PRO A 37 7.80 -7.72 -7.83
N GLU A 38 7.75 -8.41 -8.97
CA GLU A 38 6.56 -8.50 -9.84
C GLU A 38 5.44 -9.28 -9.15
N VAL A 39 5.76 -10.41 -8.51
CA VAL A 39 4.78 -11.23 -7.78
C VAL A 39 4.21 -10.45 -6.60
N ALA A 40 5.06 -9.80 -5.79
CA ALA A 40 4.62 -8.97 -4.67
C ALA A 40 3.73 -7.82 -5.15
N SER A 41 4.12 -7.13 -6.25
CA SER A 41 3.33 -6.05 -6.84
C SER A 41 1.97 -6.51 -7.35
N PHE A 42 1.92 -7.65 -8.05
CA PHE A 42 0.67 -8.23 -8.56
C PHE A 42 -0.26 -8.60 -7.40
N ASN A 43 0.26 -9.32 -6.40
CA ASN A 43 -0.52 -9.73 -5.24
C ASN A 43 -1.02 -8.52 -4.42
N LEU A 44 -0.24 -7.44 -4.32
CA LEU A 44 -0.68 -6.20 -3.68
C LEU A 44 -1.86 -5.57 -4.42
N GLN A 45 -1.82 -5.53 -5.75
CA GLN A 45 -2.92 -4.98 -6.55
C GLN A 45 -4.20 -5.82 -6.37
N GLU A 46 -4.09 -7.15 -6.40
CA GLU A 46 -5.22 -8.05 -6.11
C GLU A 46 -5.77 -7.84 -4.69
N ALA A 47 -4.90 -7.68 -3.70
CA ALA A 47 -5.29 -7.39 -2.32
C ALA A 47 -6.02 -6.04 -2.20
N ILE A 48 -5.55 -5.00 -2.91
CA ILE A 48 -6.23 -3.70 -2.99
C ILE A 48 -7.63 -3.85 -3.60
N VAL A 49 -7.77 -4.60 -4.70
CA VAL A 49 -9.07 -4.84 -5.33
C VAL A 49 -10.01 -5.58 -4.36
N GLY A 50 -9.56 -6.70 -3.79
CA GLY A 50 -10.36 -7.48 -2.83
C GLY A 50 -10.74 -6.68 -1.58
N TYR A 51 -9.86 -5.80 -1.11
CA TYR A 51 -10.15 -4.88 0.00
C TYR A 51 -11.28 -3.92 -0.37
N LEU A 52 -11.21 -3.25 -1.52
CA LEU A 52 -12.26 -2.33 -1.98
C LEU A 52 -13.59 -3.05 -2.24
N GLU A 53 -13.57 -4.24 -2.83
CA GLU A 53 -14.77 -5.04 -3.07
C GLU A 53 -15.43 -5.47 -1.75
N SER A 54 -14.63 -5.90 -0.78
CA SER A 54 -15.12 -6.25 0.56
C SER A 54 -15.82 -5.06 1.22
N LEU A 55 -15.26 -3.85 1.09
CA LEU A 55 -15.89 -2.64 1.60
C LEU A 55 -17.18 -2.31 0.87
N ARG A 56 -17.19 -2.40 -0.46
CA ARG A 56 -18.39 -2.20 -1.31
C ARG A 56 -19.54 -3.12 -0.88
N ASN A 57 -19.24 -4.38 -0.57
CA ASN A 57 -20.22 -5.36 -0.12
C ASN A 57 -20.66 -5.14 1.33
N SER A 58 -19.75 -4.71 2.21
CA SER A 58 -20.04 -4.43 3.63
C SER A 58 -20.79 -3.12 3.89
N MET A 59 -20.78 -2.20 2.91
CA MET A 59 -21.41 -0.87 3.01
C MET A 59 -22.93 -0.91 3.18
N VAL A 60 -23.56 -2.06 2.97
CA VAL A 60 -24.98 -2.31 3.28
C VAL A 60 -25.29 -2.13 4.78
N GLY A 61 -24.28 -2.17 5.66
CA GLY A 61 -24.42 -2.09 7.12
C GLY A 61 -24.06 -0.76 7.81
N GLY A 62 -23.75 0.32 7.08
CA GLY A 62 -23.49 1.65 7.70
C GLY A 62 -22.08 1.87 8.27
N LEU A 63 -21.07 1.11 7.81
CA LEU A 63 -19.68 1.32 8.19
C LEU A 63 -19.13 2.69 7.74
N ARG A 64 -18.31 3.33 8.59
CA ARG A 64 -17.55 4.55 8.25
C ARG A 64 -16.37 4.21 7.33
N THR A 65 -16.65 4.16 6.05
CA THR A 65 -15.70 3.83 4.98
C THR A 65 -14.52 4.80 4.89
N ASP A 66 -14.67 6.01 5.40
CA ASP A 66 -13.65 7.04 5.28
C ASP A 66 -12.44 6.79 6.18
N ALA A 67 -12.64 6.27 7.40
CA ALA A 67 -11.54 5.87 8.28
C ALA A 67 -10.80 4.63 7.76
N ILE A 68 -11.51 3.75 7.06
CA ILE A 68 -10.99 2.48 6.56
C ILE A 68 -10.18 2.66 5.27
N LEU A 69 -10.56 3.62 4.42
CA LEU A 69 -9.84 3.93 3.18
C LEU A 69 -8.64 4.87 3.39
N ASN A 70 -8.50 5.43 4.59
CA ASN A 70 -7.48 6.41 4.94
C ASN A 70 -6.88 6.05 6.30
N GLN A 71 -6.45 4.80 6.45
CA GLN A 71 -5.82 4.34 7.68
C GLN A 71 -4.52 5.10 7.92
N MET A 72 -4.12 5.16 9.19
CA MET A 72 -2.80 5.67 9.54
C MET A 72 -1.76 4.63 9.11
N PRO A 73 -0.81 4.99 8.23
CA PRO A 73 0.24 4.08 7.81
C PRO A 73 1.08 3.62 8.99
N ASP A 74 1.66 2.43 8.86
CA ASP A 74 2.67 1.97 9.81
C ASP A 74 3.85 2.96 9.84
N PRO A 75 4.30 3.41 11.03
CA PRO A 75 5.42 4.34 11.17
C PRO A 75 6.70 3.91 10.44
N GLU A 76 6.96 2.62 10.33
CA GLU A 76 8.11 2.07 9.62
C GLU A 76 8.06 2.45 8.12
N TYR A 77 6.95 2.14 7.46
CA TYR A 77 6.78 2.40 6.02
C TYR A 77 6.53 3.88 5.72
N GLU A 78 5.95 4.62 6.66
CA GLU A 78 5.85 6.08 6.55
C GLU A 78 7.23 6.73 6.57
N THR A 79 8.11 6.29 7.48
CA THR A 79 9.50 6.78 7.54
C THR A 79 10.26 6.40 6.27
N LEU A 80 10.07 5.18 5.77
CA LEU A 80 10.68 4.73 4.53
C LEU A 80 10.20 5.55 3.31
N TRP A 81 8.90 5.84 3.23
CA TRP A 81 8.31 6.69 2.20
C TRP A 81 8.93 8.10 2.22
N GLN A 82 9.03 8.72 3.40
CA GLN A 82 9.59 10.06 3.53
C GLN A 82 11.06 10.10 3.11
N ALA A 83 11.86 9.10 3.49
CA ALA A 83 13.24 9.00 3.05
C ALA A 83 13.34 8.89 1.51
N LEU A 84 12.42 8.16 0.89
CA LEU A 84 12.34 8.03 -0.57
C LEU A 84 11.94 9.32 -1.28
N GLU A 85 10.89 10.01 -0.81
CA GLU A 85 10.43 11.28 -1.40
C GLU A 85 11.51 12.38 -1.27
N GLU A 86 12.27 12.38 -0.17
CA GLU A 86 13.32 13.37 0.09
C GLU A 86 14.70 12.98 -0.49
N ASN A 87 14.81 11.84 -1.18
CA ASN A 87 16.07 11.28 -1.67
C ASN A 87 17.15 11.14 -0.58
N LYS A 88 16.73 10.78 0.64
CA LYS A 88 17.63 10.48 1.76
C LYS A 88 18.17 9.04 1.64
N PRO A 89 19.30 8.73 2.30
CA PRO A 89 19.80 7.37 2.39
C PRO A 89 18.75 6.43 3.02
N ILE A 90 18.53 5.29 2.37
CA ILE A 90 17.62 4.25 2.86
C ILE A 90 18.37 3.37 3.87
N PRO A 91 17.80 3.14 5.07
CA PRO A 91 18.43 2.28 6.06
C PRO A 91 18.50 0.82 5.56
N SER A 92 19.60 0.15 5.87
CA SER A 92 19.69 -1.32 5.75
C SER A 92 18.66 -1.96 6.71
N PRO A 93 18.01 -3.08 6.35
CA PRO A 93 18.30 -3.98 5.22
C PRO A 93 17.55 -3.70 3.91
N TYR A 94 16.77 -2.61 3.83
CA TYR A 94 15.86 -2.41 2.69
C TYR A 94 16.60 -2.12 1.37
N GLN A 95 16.22 -2.86 0.32
CA GLN A 95 16.62 -2.60 -1.06
C GLN A 95 15.38 -2.23 -1.87
N ILE A 96 15.29 -0.96 -2.26
CA ILE A 96 14.09 -0.42 -2.92
C ILE A 96 14.10 -0.77 -4.40
N HIS A 97 13.03 -1.40 -4.87
CA HIS A 97 12.82 -1.69 -6.29
C HIS A 97 12.04 -0.56 -6.96
N SER A 98 10.92 -0.14 -6.35
CA SER A 98 10.11 0.96 -6.85
C SER A 98 9.22 1.53 -5.76
N PHE A 99 8.79 2.79 -5.93
CA PHE A 99 7.79 3.43 -5.09
C PHE A 99 6.99 4.44 -5.91
N GLY A 100 5.78 4.76 -5.45
CA GLY A 100 4.93 5.75 -6.13
C GLY A 100 3.51 5.74 -5.61
N ARG A 101 2.57 6.21 -6.42
CA ARG A 101 1.14 6.17 -6.12
C ARG A 101 0.42 5.25 -7.09
N LEU A 102 -0.32 4.27 -6.59
CA LEU A 102 -1.25 3.46 -7.37
C LEU A 102 -2.62 4.14 -7.37
N LEU A 103 -3.20 4.34 -8.55
CA LEU A 103 -4.57 4.82 -8.66
C LEU A 103 -5.53 3.69 -8.31
N LEU A 104 -6.53 4.00 -7.48
CA LEU A 104 -7.54 3.01 -7.15
C LEU A 104 -8.46 2.77 -8.37
N PRO A 105 -8.80 1.50 -8.66
CA PRO A 105 -9.80 1.19 -9.68
C PRO A 105 -11.17 1.76 -9.27
N ALA A 106 -11.95 2.19 -10.26
CA ALA A 106 -13.29 2.75 -10.07
C ALA A 106 -14.33 1.67 -9.66
#